data_AF-A0A8C5WUT0-F1
#
_entry.id   AF-A0A8C5WUT0-F1
#
_cell.length_a   1.000
_cell.length_b   1.000
_cell.length_c   1.000
_cell.angle_alpha   90.00
_cell.angle_beta   90.00
_cell.angle_gamma   90.00
#
_symmetry.space_group_name_H-M   'P 1'
#
loop_
_entity.id
_entity.type
_entity.pdbx_description
1 polymer ?
#
loop_
_entity_poly.entity_id
_entity_poly.type
_entity_poly.pdbx_seq_one_letter_code
_entity_poly.pdbx_strand_id
1 'polypeptide(L)'
;MVAAVFDGNRAERRRRAFALGGRYGESAMAQAGPKEGPLLSEVEGWGPEACRRQLSAALPRLFSLYQATDSGIQHIYILRILTQRFLPHIKLSELEKGFFSKIFPKTIELFDLLLCEISAEATRLTNKNVQLNMTLRNHLQALIHMLEVLTDCVQHICSRQEMVPLEHVCNLPSSVLHVIKNTFLHCKSSESLYAECLHMVSDLLQSLFKGTYSLQKQLMLLLDILSINSCATEDSIRIMTSGVYF
;
A
#
# COMPACT_ATOMS: atom_id res chain seq x y z
N MET A 1 -11.21 18.56 -24.64
CA MET A 1 -12.13 18.89 -23.53
C MET A 1 -13.02 17.72 -23.07
N VAL A 2 -13.06 16.58 -23.79
CA VAL A 2 -13.91 15.41 -23.42
C VAL A 2 -13.17 14.35 -22.57
N ALA A 3 -11.83 14.34 -22.57
CA ALA A 3 -11.03 13.38 -21.77
C ALA A 3 -11.02 13.67 -20.25
N ALA A 4 -11.15 14.94 -19.84
CA ALA A 4 -11.12 15.33 -18.42
C ALA A 4 -12.41 14.95 -17.66
N VAL A 5 -13.54 14.78 -18.35
CA VAL A 5 -14.83 14.46 -17.74
C VAL A 5 -14.97 12.95 -17.45
N PHE A 6 -14.31 12.10 -18.25
CA PHE A 6 -14.31 10.64 -18.03
C PHE A 6 -13.38 10.21 -16.87
N ASP A 7 -12.25 10.90 -16.70
CA ASP A 7 -11.31 10.63 -15.61
C ASP A 7 -11.87 11.05 -14.24
N GLY A 8 -12.52 12.23 -14.20
CA GLY A 8 -13.24 12.72 -13.03
C GLY A 8 -14.32 11.75 -12.56
N ASN A 9 -15.05 11.09 -13.46
CA ASN A 9 -16.12 10.15 -13.11
C ASN A 9 -15.57 8.81 -12.57
N ARG A 10 -14.37 8.37 -12.98
CA ARG A 10 -13.72 7.17 -12.45
C ARG A 10 -13.12 7.44 -11.06
N ALA A 11 -12.48 8.59 -10.87
CA ALA A 11 -11.99 9.03 -9.58
C ALA A 11 -13.14 9.27 -8.58
N GLU A 12 -14.26 9.86 -9.01
CA GLU A 12 -15.47 10.04 -8.19
C GLU A 12 -16.10 8.71 -7.79
N ARG A 13 -16.18 7.74 -8.71
CA ARG A 13 -16.74 6.40 -8.43
C ARG A 13 -15.85 5.62 -7.45
N ARG A 14 -14.52 5.71 -7.59
CA ARG A 14 -13.57 5.11 -6.65
C ARG A 14 -13.66 5.76 -5.26
N ARG A 15 -13.73 7.09 -5.18
CA ARG A 15 -13.98 7.83 -3.93
C ARG A 15 -15.28 7.41 -3.25
N ARG A 16 -16.36 7.18 -4.01
CA ARG A 16 -17.63 6.70 -3.46
C ARG A 16 -17.57 5.24 -3.01
N ALA A 17 -16.90 4.36 -3.75
CA ALA A 17 -16.76 2.96 -3.37
C ALA A 17 -15.94 2.78 -2.09
N PHE A 18 -14.90 3.59 -1.90
CA PHE A 18 -14.08 3.61 -0.70
C PHE A 18 -14.87 4.05 0.55
N ALA A 19 -15.67 5.10 0.43
CA ALA A 19 -16.51 5.62 1.52
C ALA A 19 -17.72 4.73 1.87
N LEU A 20 -18.16 3.85 0.97
CA LEU A 20 -19.37 3.02 1.13
C LEU A 20 -19.13 1.64 1.76
N GLY A 21 -17.88 1.27 2.08
CA GLY A 21 -17.54 0.00 2.76
C GLY A 21 -18.09 -0.17 4.19
N GLY A 22 -18.97 0.74 4.67
CA GLY A 22 -19.50 0.78 6.04
C GLY A 22 -21.02 0.65 6.18
N ARG A 23 -21.78 0.12 5.20
CA ARG A 23 -23.21 -0.19 5.40
C ARG A 23 -23.56 -1.64 5.08
N TYR A 24 -24.15 -2.30 6.08
CA TYR A 24 -24.58 -3.70 6.12
C TYR A 24 -25.61 -4.07 5.05
N GLY A 25 -25.65 -5.37 4.74
CA GLY A 25 -26.46 -5.95 3.66
C GLY A 25 -27.90 -6.29 3.99
N GLU A 26 -28.64 -6.71 2.96
CA GLU A 26 -29.54 -7.88 2.94
C GLU A 26 -30.06 -8.13 1.50
N SER A 27 -29.82 -9.36 1.04
CA SER A 27 -30.60 -10.23 0.13
C SER A 27 -31.07 -9.77 -1.27
N ALA A 28 -30.55 -10.43 -2.31
CA ALA A 28 -31.34 -11.08 -3.37
C ALA A 28 -30.48 -12.12 -4.14
N MET A 29 -31.04 -13.33 -4.33
CA MET A 29 -30.40 -14.52 -4.89
C MET A 29 -30.13 -14.49 -6.41
N ALA A 30 -29.04 -15.21 -6.76
CA ALA A 30 -28.80 -16.01 -7.96
C ALA A 30 -28.50 -15.31 -9.30
N GLN A 31 -27.21 -15.29 -9.67
CA GLN A 31 -26.68 -15.90 -10.90
C GLN A 31 -25.16 -16.09 -10.81
N ALA A 32 -24.63 -17.12 -11.47
CA ALA A 32 -23.31 -17.69 -11.26
C ALA A 32 -22.16 -16.91 -11.93
N GLY A 33 -21.11 -16.58 -11.13
CA GLY A 33 -19.74 -16.23 -11.52
C GLY A 33 -19.10 -15.13 -10.63
N PRO A 34 -17.78 -15.09 -10.34
CA PRO A 34 -16.74 -16.13 -10.28
C PRO A 34 -16.23 -16.39 -8.83
N LYS A 35 -15.38 -17.42 -8.66
CA LYS A 35 -14.78 -17.90 -7.40
C LYS A 35 -13.75 -16.92 -6.79
N GLU A 36 -14.18 -15.74 -6.35
CA GLU A 36 -13.29 -14.70 -5.79
C GLU A 36 -13.15 -14.79 -4.26
N GLY A 37 -14.25 -14.97 -3.54
CA GLY A 37 -14.24 -15.24 -2.08
C GLY A 37 -13.54 -16.53 -1.63
N PRO A 38 -13.64 -17.68 -2.35
CA PRO A 38 -13.00 -18.93 -1.94
C PRO A 38 -11.48 -18.87 -1.89
N LEU A 39 -10.86 -18.12 -2.82
CA LEU A 39 -9.40 -18.10 -2.94
C LEU A 39 -8.73 -17.49 -1.71
N LEU A 40 -9.26 -16.38 -1.19
CA LEU A 40 -8.68 -15.71 -0.03
C LEU A 40 -8.78 -16.59 1.23
N SER A 41 -9.95 -17.19 1.46
CA SER A 41 -10.15 -18.13 2.58
C SER A 41 -9.31 -19.39 2.45
N GLU A 42 -9.13 -19.91 1.23
CA GLU A 42 -8.28 -21.09 0.98
C GLU A 42 -6.81 -20.76 1.29
N VAL A 43 -6.31 -19.63 0.78
CA VAL A 43 -4.91 -19.19 0.95
C VAL A 43 -4.57 -18.93 2.42
N GLU A 44 -5.50 -18.43 3.22
CA GLU A 44 -5.27 -18.24 4.67
C GLU A 44 -4.91 -19.55 5.38
N GLY A 45 -5.57 -20.64 5.00
CA GLY A 45 -5.36 -21.98 5.55
C GLY A 45 -4.12 -22.68 5.00
N TRP A 46 -3.44 -22.13 3.99
CA TRP A 46 -2.24 -22.75 3.42
C TRP A 46 -1.02 -22.57 4.32
N GLY A 47 -0.27 -23.65 4.51
CA GLY A 47 1.09 -23.58 5.05
C GLY A 47 2.11 -23.11 3.99
N PRO A 48 3.36 -22.79 4.38
CA PRO A 48 4.40 -22.29 3.46
C PRO A 48 4.63 -23.19 2.23
N GLU A 49 4.65 -24.51 2.42
CA GLU A 49 4.85 -25.46 1.32
C GLU A 49 3.65 -25.52 0.35
N ALA A 50 2.45 -25.24 0.82
CA ALA A 50 1.28 -25.15 -0.04
C ALA A 50 1.31 -23.84 -0.86
N CYS A 51 1.66 -22.71 -0.22
CA CYS A 51 1.88 -21.43 -0.91
C CYS A 51 2.94 -21.54 -2.01
N ARG A 52 4.07 -22.19 -1.71
CA ARG A 52 5.15 -22.43 -2.68
C ARG A 52 4.69 -23.28 -3.86
N ARG A 53 3.98 -24.38 -3.62
CA ARG A 53 3.48 -25.29 -4.68
C ARG A 53 2.42 -24.63 -5.56
N GLN A 54 1.54 -23.83 -4.96
CA GLN A 54 0.44 -23.18 -5.65
C GLN A 54 0.81 -21.80 -6.22
N LEU A 55 2.06 -21.34 -6.04
CA LEU A 55 2.52 -20.00 -6.42
C LEU A 55 2.12 -19.62 -7.85
N SER A 56 2.41 -20.47 -8.83
CA SER A 56 2.13 -20.18 -10.25
C SER A 56 0.65 -20.09 -10.59
N ALA A 57 -0.21 -20.79 -9.85
CA ALA A 57 -1.66 -20.79 -10.07
C ALA A 57 -2.38 -19.69 -9.27
N ALA A 58 -1.95 -19.45 -8.03
CA ALA A 58 -2.58 -18.50 -7.12
C ALA A 58 -2.16 -17.06 -7.39
N LEU A 59 -0.87 -16.82 -7.70
CA LEU A 59 -0.33 -15.47 -7.82
C LEU A 59 -1.02 -14.63 -8.92
N PRO A 60 -1.25 -15.13 -10.15
CA PRO A 60 -1.96 -14.36 -11.18
C PRO A 60 -3.41 -14.02 -10.79
N ARG A 61 -4.08 -14.93 -10.07
CA ARG A 61 -5.46 -14.73 -9.59
C ARG A 61 -5.49 -13.67 -8.49
N LEU A 62 -4.54 -13.71 -7.55
CA LEU A 62 -4.41 -12.70 -6.51
C LEU A 62 -4.06 -11.34 -7.08
N PHE A 63 -3.20 -11.25 -8.10
CA PHE A 63 -2.97 -10.00 -8.81
C PHE A 63 -4.24 -9.48 -9.48
N SER A 64 -5.02 -10.35 -10.12
CA SER A 64 -6.29 -9.95 -10.75
C SER A 64 -7.26 -9.39 -9.70
N LEU A 65 -7.37 -10.06 -8.56
CA LEU A 65 -8.21 -9.61 -7.44
C LEU A 65 -7.72 -8.29 -6.84
N TYR A 66 -6.41 -8.16 -6.65
CA TYR A 66 -5.76 -6.94 -6.16
C TYR A 66 -5.99 -5.75 -7.10
N GLN A 67 -6.02 -5.97 -8.42
CA GLN A 67 -6.27 -4.91 -9.40
C GLN A 67 -7.77 -4.57 -9.55
N ALA A 68 -8.66 -5.54 -9.32
CA ALA A 68 -10.11 -5.37 -9.47
C ALA A 68 -10.81 -4.82 -8.22
N THR A 69 -10.18 -4.95 -7.05
CA THR A 69 -10.76 -4.49 -5.77
C THR A 69 -10.87 -2.97 -5.71
N ASP A 70 -12.07 -2.46 -5.41
CA ASP A 70 -12.32 -1.04 -5.13
C ASP A 70 -12.36 -0.71 -3.62
N SER A 71 -12.33 -1.73 -2.74
CA SER A 71 -12.36 -1.57 -1.29
C SER A 71 -10.96 -1.48 -0.69
N GLY A 72 -10.65 -0.38 0.00
CA GLY A 72 -9.34 -0.18 0.64
C GLY A 72 -8.94 -1.27 1.64
N ILE A 73 -9.90 -1.72 2.45
CA ILE A 73 -9.66 -2.76 3.46
C ILE A 73 -9.31 -4.08 2.78
N GLN A 74 -10.09 -4.48 1.76
CA GLN A 74 -9.78 -5.69 1.00
C GLN A 74 -8.44 -5.55 0.27
N HIS A 75 -8.13 -4.36 -0.23
CA HIS A 75 -6.87 -4.10 -0.91
C HIS A 75 -5.65 -4.32 -0.01
N ILE A 76 -5.68 -3.76 1.20
CA ILE A 76 -4.62 -3.94 2.21
C ILE A 76 -4.51 -5.42 2.61
N TYR A 77 -5.65 -6.09 2.78
CA TYR A 77 -5.68 -7.50 3.13
C TYR A 77 -5.07 -8.38 2.03
N ILE A 78 -5.41 -8.16 0.76
CA ILE A 78 -4.81 -8.88 -0.37
C ILE A 78 -3.32 -8.56 -0.49
N LEU A 79 -2.94 -7.28 -0.33
CA LEU A 79 -1.53 -6.85 -0.33
C LEU A 79 -0.74 -7.62 0.73
N ARG A 80 -1.27 -7.72 1.95
CA ARG A 80 -0.66 -8.47 3.05
C ARG A 80 -0.51 -9.95 2.74
N ILE A 81 -1.50 -10.58 2.09
CA ILE A 81 -1.37 -11.97 1.64
C ILE A 81 -0.25 -12.11 0.62
N LEU A 82 -0.23 -11.25 -0.40
CA LEU A 82 0.78 -11.26 -1.45
C LEU A 82 2.19 -11.13 -0.84
N THR A 83 2.38 -10.20 0.09
CA THR A 83 3.70 -9.88 0.66
C THR A 83 4.14 -10.83 1.76
N GLN A 84 3.23 -11.31 2.62
CA GLN A 84 3.61 -12.19 3.73
C GLN A 84 3.64 -13.67 3.33
N ARG A 85 2.74 -14.11 2.43
CA ARG A 85 2.61 -15.54 2.09
C ARG A 85 3.30 -15.92 0.79
N PHE A 86 3.38 -15.03 -0.20
CA PHE A 86 3.92 -15.38 -1.52
C PHE A 86 5.30 -14.79 -1.81
N LEU A 87 5.59 -13.55 -1.39
CA LEU A 87 6.91 -12.93 -1.54
C LEU A 87 8.07 -13.85 -1.11
N PRO A 88 7.98 -14.61 0.03
CA PRO A 88 9.06 -15.49 0.45
C PRO A 88 9.41 -16.62 -0.51
N HIS A 89 8.49 -16.97 -1.39
CA HIS A 89 8.65 -18.08 -2.34
C HIS A 89 9.11 -17.64 -3.73
N ILE A 90 9.13 -16.33 -3.99
CA ILE A 90 9.55 -15.77 -5.28
C ILE A 90 11.06 -15.59 -5.29
N LYS A 91 11.72 -15.96 -6.38
CA LYS A 91 13.17 -15.75 -6.54
C LYS A 91 13.47 -14.26 -6.70
N LEU A 92 14.60 -13.82 -6.16
CA LEU A 92 15.00 -12.41 -6.23
C LEU A 92 15.07 -11.91 -7.70
N SER A 93 15.62 -12.71 -8.61
CA SER A 93 15.72 -12.38 -10.03
C SER A 93 14.38 -12.20 -10.76
N GLU A 94 13.29 -12.74 -10.20
CA GLU A 94 11.94 -12.66 -10.77
C GLU A 94 11.08 -11.60 -10.06
N LEU A 95 11.59 -11.02 -8.97
CA LEU A 95 10.81 -10.22 -8.04
C LEU A 95 10.33 -8.92 -8.66
N GLU A 96 11.23 -8.21 -9.34
CA GLU A 96 10.91 -6.92 -9.95
C GLU A 96 9.80 -7.07 -11.01
N LYS A 97 10.07 -7.86 -12.05
CA LYS A 97 9.17 -8.05 -13.19
C LYS A 97 7.92 -8.88 -12.85
N GLY A 98 8.07 -9.87 -11.97
CA GLY A 98 7.03 -10.83 -11.63
C GLY A 98 6.13 -10.41 -10.48
N PHE A 99 6.56 -9.48 -9.63
CA PHE A 99 5.84 -9.12 -8.41
C PHE A 99 5.77 -7.60 -8.18
N PHE A 100 6.90 -6.93 -7.95
CA PHE A 100 6.92 -5.51 -7.55
C PHE A 100 6.31 -4.57 -8.59
N SER A 101 6.66 -4.73 -9.87
CA SER A 101 6.06 -3.96 -10.97
C SER A 101 4.55 -4.18 -11.14
N LYS A 102 3.98 -5.24 -10.54
CA LYS A 102 2.55 -5.54 -10.57
C LYS A 102 1.80 -5.00 -9.35
N ILE A 103 2.46 -4.93 -8.20
CA ILE A 103 1.82 -4.52 -6.94
C ILE A 103 2.02 -3.04 -6.64
N PHE A 104 3.23 -2.51 -6.78
CA PHE A 104 3.56 -1.21 -6.23
C PHE A 104 2.91 -0.02 -6.94
N PRO A 105 2.76 0.02 -8.28
CA PRO A 105 2.06 1.12 -8.92
C PRO A 105 0.66 1.35 -8.34
N LYS A 106 -0.05 0.26 -8.03
CA LYS A 106 -1.38 0.32 -7.44
C LYS A 106 -1.35 0.60 -5.94
N THR A 107 -0.38 0.06 -5.20
CA THR A 107 -0.16 0.42 -3.79
C THR A 107 0.05 1.93 -3.64
N ILE A 108 0.89 2.53 -4.47
CA ILE A 108 1.20 3.96 -4.43
C ILE A 108 -0.01 4.79 -4.85
N GLU A 109 -0.74 4.41 -5.90
CA GLU A 109 -1.99 5.07 -6.27
C GLU A 109 -2.96 5.15 -5.08
N LEU A 110 -3.13 4.05 -4.35
CA LEU A 110 -4.05 4.00 -3.21
C LEU A 110 -3.54 4.72 -1.98
N PHE A 111 -2.24 4.69 -1.74
CA PHE A 111 -1.61 5.49 -0.71
C PHE A 111 -1.88 6.99 -0.92
N ASP A 112 -1.68 7.47 -2.15
CA ASP A 112 -1.89 8.88 -2.49
C ASP A 112 -3.37 9.25 -2.39
N LEU A 113 -4.27 8.38 -2.86
CA LEU A 113 -5.71 8.55 -2.72
C LEU A 113 -6.12 8.66 -1.24
N LEU A 114 -5.61 7.76 -0.38
CA LEU A 114 -5.85 7.78 1.06
C LEU A 114 -5.38 9.08 1.71
N LEU A 115 -4.16 9.54 1.40
CA LEU A 115 -3.66 10.81 1.92
C LEU A 115 -4.50 12.00 1.46
N CYS A 116 -4.93 12.02 0.20
CA CYS A 116 -5.83 13.03 -0.32
C CYS A 116 -7.19 13.03 0.40
N GLU A 117 -7.78 11.85 0.63
CA GLU A 117 -9.05 11.69 1.34
C GLU A 117 -8.94 12.14 2.80
N ILE A 118 -7.89 11.71 3.51
CA ILE A 118 -7.59 12.17 4.88
C ILE A 118 -7.50 13.68 4.94
N SER A 119 -6.80 14.30 3.98
CA SER A 119 -6.66 15.77 3.93
C SER A 119 -8.01 16.44 3.70
N ALA A 120 -8.83 15.93 2.78
CA ALA A 120 -10.16 16.45 2.51
C ALA A 120 -11.12 16.29 3.70
N GLU A 121 -11.06 15.15 4.40
CA GLU A 121 -11.88 14.86 5.57
C GLU A 121 -11.46 15.70 6.78
N ALA A 122 -10.16 15.91 6.98
CA ALA A 122 -9.62 16.73 8.06
C ALA A 122 -10.16 18.17 7.99
N THR A 123 -10.24 18.77 6.79
CA THR A 123 -10.79 20.13 6.63
C THR A 123 -12.28 20.26 7.00
N ARG A 124 -13.02 19.15 7.02
CA ARG A 124 -14.45 19.09 7.36
C ARG A 124 -14.69 18.57 8.77
N LEU A 125 -13.62 18.21 9.49
CA LEU A 125 -13.68 17.59 10.79
C LEU A 125 -14.13 18.60 11.84
N THR A 126 -15.07 18.18 12.68
CA THR A 126 -15.50 18.93 13.87
C THR A 126 -15.71 17.93 15.01
N ASN A 127 -15.63 18.39 16.26
CA ASN A 127 -15.81 17.55 17.46
C ASN A 127 -17.18 16.85 17.54
N LYS A 128 -18.15 17.23 16.70
CA LYS A 128 -19.51 16.66 16.68
C LYS A 128 -19.71 15.65 15.55
N ASN A 129 -18.80 15.56 14.58
CA ASN A 129 -18.97 14.72 13.40
C ASN A 129 -18.37 13.33 13.61
N VAL A 130 -19.05 12.51 14.42
CA VAL A 130 -18.59 11.17 14.83
C VAL A 130 -18.33 10.25 13.64
N GLN A 131 -19.21 10.25 12.64
CA GLN A 131 -19.05 9.41 11.46
C GLN A 131 -17.80 9.78 10.64
N LEU A 132 -17.59 11.08 10.41
CA LEU A 132 -16.41 11.56 9.69
C LEU A 132 -15.11 11.26 10.46
N ASN A 133 -15.14 11.40 11.78
CA ASN A 133 -14.02 11.03 12.64
C ASN A 133 -13.71 9.52 12.50
N MET A 134 -14.72 8.66 12.55
CA MET A 134 -14.54 7.22 12.36
C MET A 134 -13.94 6.89 10.98
N THR A 135 -14.45 7.49 9.91
CA THR A 135 -13.91 7.30 8.55
C THR A 135 -12.45 7.76 8.46
N LEU A 136 -12.13 8.95 8.96
CA LEU A 136 -10.78 9.49 8.98
C LEU A 136 -9.81 8.58 9.75
N ARG A 137 -10.24 8.07 10.91
CA ARG A 137 -9.45 7.12 11.72
C ARG A 137 -9.20 5.81 10.97
N ASN A 138 -10.21 5.30 10.26
CA ASN A 138 -10.04 4.11 9.43
C ASN A 138 -9.02 4.35 8.29
N HIS A 139 -9.02 5.53 7.67
CA HIS A 139 -8.06 5.89 6.63
C HIS A 139 -6.64 6.01 7.18
N LEU A 140 -6.46 6.63 8.35
CA LEU A 140 -5.16 6.68 9.03
C LEU A 140 -4.66 5.28 9.42
N GLN A 141 -5.53 4.40 9.92
CA GLN A 141 -5.19 3.00 10.19
C GLN A 141 -4.80 2.24 8.93
N ALA A 142 -5.50 2.48 7.82
CA ALA A 142 -5.15 1.90 6.53
C ALA A 142 -3.73 2.30 6.06
N LEU A 143 -3.35 3.57 6.24
CA LEU A 143 -1.97 4.02 5.97
C LEU A 143 -0.95 3.31 6.88
N ILE A 144 -1.25 3.17 8.18
CA ILE A 144 -0.37 2.46 9.13
C ILE A 144 -0.13 1.02 8.67
N HIS A 145 -1.18 0.28 8.30
CA HIS A 145 -1.04 -1.09 7.80
C HIS A 145 -0.25 -1.17 6.49
N MET A 146 -0.37 -0.16 5.63
CA MET A 146 0.44 -0.10 4.41
C MET A 146 1.93 0.10 4.74
N LEU A 147 2.26 0.94 5.72
CA LEU A 147 3.64 1.12 6.21
C LEU A 147 4.20 -0.18 6.78
N GLU A 148 3.41 -0.92 7.56
CA GLU A 148 3.80 -2.23 8.11
C GLU A 148 4.12 -3.21 6.99
N VAL A 149 3.24 -3.33 5.99
CA VAL A 149 3.46 -4.25 4.85
C VAL A 149 4.70 -3.87 4.04
N LEU A 150 4.93 -2.58 3.79
CA LEU A 150 6.14 -2.12 3.11
C LEU A 150 7.39 -2.39 3.93
N THR A 151 7.32 -2.22 5.25
CA THR A 151 8.43 -2.52 6.18
C THR A 151 8.79 -4.00 6.11
N ASP A 152 7.78 -4.87 6.18
CA ASP A 152 7.94 -6.32 6.06
C ASP A 152 8.57 -6.70 4.71
N CYS A 153 8.16 -6.05 3.60
CA CYS A 153 8.76 -6.28 2.28
C CYS A 153 10.25 -5.97 2.29
N VAL A 154 10.64 -4.78 2.77
CA VAL A 154 12.04 -4.36 2.80
C VAL A 154 12.87 -5.28 3.69
N GLN A 155 12.39 -5.55 4.91
CA GLN A 155 13.05 -6.44 5.85
C GLN A 155 13.22 -7.86 5.27
N HIS A 156 12.21 -8.36 4.54
CA HIS A 156 12.29 -9.64 3.87
C HIS A 156 13.41 -9.69 2.83
N ILE A 157 13.60 -8.62 2.04
CA ILE A 157 14.71 -8.55 1.07
C ILE A 157 16.05 -8.50 1.79
N CYS A 158 16.19 -7.64 2.80
CA CYS A 158 17.43 -7.49 3.56
C CYS A 158 17.86 -8.79 4.27
N SER A 159 16.89 -9.62 4.70
CA SER A 159 17.21 -10.89 5.36
C SER A 159 17.63 -12.02 4.39
N ARG A 160 17.45 -11.86 3.08
CA ARG A 160 17.66 -12.93 2.10
C ARG A 160 19.06 -12.98 1.50
N GLN A 161 19.71 -11.84 1.33
CA GLN A 161 21.02 -11.74 0.67
C GLN A 161 21.85 -10.62 1.27
N GLU A 162 23.16 -10.82 1.30
CA GLU A 162 24.14 -9.82 1.74
C GLU A 162 24.30 -8.67 0.74
N MET A 163 24.06 -8.94 -0.56
CA MET A 163 24.09 -7.92 -1.61
C MET A 163 22.96 -8.16 -2.63
N VAL A 164 22.23 -7.11 -2.99
CA VAL A 164 21.04 -7.18 -3.84
C VAL A 164 21.22 -6.29 -5.07
N PRO A 165 21.19 -6.85 -6.30
CA PRO A 165 21.19 -6.03 -7.52
C PRO A 165 19.98 -5.11 -7.59
N LEU A 166 20.19 -3.82 -7.85
CA LEU A 166 19.09 -2.85 -7.94
C LEU A 166 18.01 -3.25 -8.96
N GLU A 167 18.40 -3.83 -10.09
CA GLU A 167 17.49 -4.28 -11.14
C GLU A 167 16.47 -5.34 -10.69
N HIS A 168 16.73 -6.03 -9.58
CA HIS A 168 15.82 -7.01 -9.00
C HIS A 168 14.80 -6.42 -8.03
N VAL A 169 14.97 -5.16 -7.62
CA VAL A 169 14.14 -4.53 -6.60
C VAL A 169 13.85 -3.05 -6.86
N CYS A 170 14.14 -2.49 -8.04
CA CYS A 170 14.11 -1.04 -8.30
C CYS A 170 12.79 -0.33 -7.95
N ASN A 171 11.64 -1.00 -8.06
CA ASN A 171 10.36 -0.40 -7.67
C ASN A 171 10.19 -0.29 -6.15
N LEU A 172 10.82 -1.16 -5.37
CA LEU A 172 10.72 -1.17 -3.91
C LEU A 172 11.27 0.11 -3.25
N PRO A 173 12.57 0.50 -3.42
CA PRO A 173 13.11 1.68 -2.77
C PRO A 173 12.42 2.96 -3.24
N SER A 174 12.08 3.07 -4.53
CA SER A 174 11.33 4.20 -5.08
C SER A 174 9.95 4.35 -4.41
N SER A 175 9.20 3.26 -4.32
CA SER A 175 7.85 3.26 -3.73
C SER A 175 7.90 3.59 -2.24
N VAL A 176 8.85 2.98 -1.51
CA VAL A 176 9.05 3.20 -0.08
C VAL A 176 9.46 4.65 0.19
N LEU A 177 10.36 5.21 -0.61
CA LEU A 177 10.81 6.60 -0.49
C LEU A 177 9.66 7.59 -0.70
N HIS A 178 8.80 7.36 -1.70
CA HIS A 178 7.59 8.16 -1.92
C HIS A 178 6.65 8.15 -0.71
N VAL A 179 6.38 6.95 -0.17
CA VAL A 179 5.52 6.77 1.01
C VAL A 179 6.12 7.47 2.24
N ILE A 180 7.42 7.30 2.50
CA ILE A 180 8.11 7.96 3.62
C ILE A 180 7.98 9.48 3.49
N LYS A 181 8.31 10.02 2.31
CA LYS A 181 8.28 11.46 2.02
C LYS A 181 6.93 12.07 2.32
N ASN A 182 5.89 11.51 1.72
CA ASN A 182 4.55 12.07 1.79
C ASN A 182 3.92 11.87 3.18
N THR A 183 4.26 10.77 3.86
CA THR A 183 3.81 10.57 5.24
C THR A 183 4.44 11.58 6.20
N PHE A 184 5.75 11.84 6.09
CA PHE A 184 6.39 12.88 6.91
C PHE A 184 5.86 14.28 6.59
N LEU A 185 5.59 14.58 5.32
CA LEU A 185 4.97 15.85 4.94
C LEU A 185 3.58 16.01 5.57
N HIS A 186 2.75 14.96 5.53
CA HIS A 186 1.44 14.95 6.18
C HIS A 186 1.55 15.18 7.70
N CYS A 187 2.45 14.44 8.37
CA CYS A 187 2.70 14.62 9.80
C CYS A 187 3.18 16.03 10.14
N LYS A 188 4.05 16.62 9.32
CA LYS A 188 4.54 18.00 9.49
C LYS A 188 3.43 19.04 9.38
N SER A 189 2.43 18.80 8.53
CA SER A 189 1.27 19.67 8.35
C SER A 189 0.10 19.35 9.28
N SER A 190 0.24 18.36 10.17
CA SER A 190 -0.88 17.86 10.98
C SER A 190 -1.48 18.91 11.94
N GLU A 191 -0.65 19.74 12.57
CA GLU A 191 -1.13 20.78 13.50
C GLU A 191 -2.08 21.77 12.81
N SER A 192 -1.75 22.21 11.59
CA SER A 192 -2.60 23.12 10.84
C SER A 192 -3.77 22.41 10.16
N LEU A 193 -3.57 21.17 9.71
CA LEU A 193 -4.58 20.40 8.99
C LEU A 193 -5.75 19.94 9.89
N TYR A 194 -5.44 19.48 11.10
CA TYR A 194 -6.46 19.01 12.05
C TYR A 194 -6.86 20.08 13.06
N ALA A 195 -6.04 21.12 13.27
CA ALA A 195 -6.33 22.25 14.15
C ALA A 195 -6.84 21.81 15.53
N GLU A 196 -7.95 22.38 16.00
CA GLU A 196 -8.58 22.04 17.30
C GLU A 196 -8.98 20.57 17.42
N CYS A 197 -9.15 19.87 16.28
CA CYS A 197 -9.54 18.47 16.21
C CYS A 197 -8.34 17.49 16.26
N LEU A 198 -7.09 17.98 16.32
CA LEU A 198 -5.88 17.16 16.32
C LEU A 198 -5.88 16.08 17.42
N HIS A 199 -6.37 16.43 18.60
CA HIS A 199 -6.45 15.52 19.75
C HIS A 199 -7.27 14.25 19.46
N MET A 200 -8.19 14.29 18.48
CA MET A 200 -9.02 13.14 18.13
C MET A 200 -8.29 12.08 17.30
N VAL A 201 -7.12 12.40 16.74
CA VAL A 201 -6.34 11.51 15.86
C VAL A 201 -4.85 11.43 16.22
N SER A 202 -4.45 12.08 17.32
CA SER A 202 -3.04 12.22 17.72
C SER A 202 -2.35 10.87 17.96
N ASP A 203 -3.06 9.90 18.51
CA ASP A 203 -2.59 8.52 18.71
C ASP A 203 -2.25 7.82 17.38
N LEU A 204 -3.10 8.00 16.37
CA LEU A 204 -2.87 7.44 15.03
C LEU A 204 -1.76 8.18 14.31
N LEU A 205 -1.68 9.51 14.40
CA LEU A 205 -0.58 10.28 13.82
C LEU A 205 0.77 9.90 14.44
N GLN A 206 0.81 9.68 15.76
CA GLN A 206 2.01 9.18 16.43
C GLN A 206 2.40 7.79 15.93
N SER A 207 1.41 6.91 15.73
CA SER A 207 1.63 5.55 15.20
C SER A 207 2.13 5.60 13.75
N LEU A 208 1.56 6.48 12.93
CA LEU A 208 1.96 6.72 11.55
C LEU A 208 3.41 7.25 11.47
N PHE A 209 3.77 8.21 12.32
CA PHE A 209 5.14 8.72 12.41
C PHE A 209 6.14 7.64 12.80
N LYS A 210 5.83 6.84 13.83
CA LYS A 210 6.67 5.71 14.27
C LYS A 210 6.83 4.65 13.18
N GLY A 211 5.73 4.28 12.52
CA GLY A 211 5.73 3.35 11.39
C GLY A 211 6.59 3.85 10.24
N THR A 212 6.48 5.15 9.91
CA THR A 212 7.28 5.78 8.85
C THR A 212 8.77 5.76 9.18
N TYR A 213 9.14 6.06 10.42
CA TYR A 213 10.52 6.02 10.87
C TYR A 213 11.09 4.59 10.88
N SER A 214 10.28 3.60 11.23
CA SER A 214 10.65 2.18 11.13
C SER A 214 10.91 1.78 9.68
N LEU A 215 10.01 2.16 8.77
CA LEU A 215 10.15 1.92 7.34
C LEU A 215 11.41 2.61 6.78
N GLN A 216 11.68 3.85 7.19
CA GLN A 216 12.90 4.57 6.83
C GLN A 216 14.16 3.83 7.25
N LYS A 217 14.21 3.30 8.49
CA LYS A 217 15.35 2.50 8.96
C LYS A 217 15.55 1.25 8.09
N GLN A 218 14.47 0.55 7.75
CA GLN A 218 14.57 -0.61 6.87
C GLN A 218 15.04 -0.22 5.47
N LEU A 219 14.56 0.92 4.94
CA LEU A 219 15.03 1.44 3.65
C LEU A 219 16.53 1.71 3.68
N MET A 220 17.06 2.32 4.76
CA MET A 220 18.50 2.55 4.89
C MET A 220 19.29 1.24 4.83
N LEU A 221 18.85 0.20 5.54
CA LEU A 221 19.48 -1.12 5.47
C LEU A 221 19.44 -1.71 4.07
N LEU A 222 18.33 -1.52 3.33
CA LEU A 222 18.24 -1.95 1.94
C LEU A 222 19.26 -1.21 1.08
N LEU A 223 19.31 0.12 1.18
CA LEU A 223 20.24 0.95 0.40
C LEU A 223 21.71 0.55 0.64
N ASP A 224 22.07 0.18 1.87
CA ASP A 224 23.43 -0.25 2.22
C ASP A 224 23.86 -1.56 1.53
N ILE A 225 22.91 -2.45 1.22
CA ILE A 225 23.16 -3.74 0.56
C ILE A 225 22.87 -3.70 -0.96
N LEU A 226 22.39 -2.57 -1.49
CA LEU A 226 22.10 -2.45 -2.93
C LEU A 226 23.38 -2.35 -3.74
N SER A 227 23.48 -3.18 -4.77
CA SER A 227 24.53 -3.07 -5.79
C SER A 227 23.99 -2.32 -7.00
N ILE A 228 24.60 -1.17 -7.30
CA ILE A 228 24.29 -0.36 -8.48
C ILE A 228 25.11 -0.91 -9.64
N ASN A 229 24.52 -1.83 -10.39
CA ASN A 229 25.09 -2.31 -11.65
C ASN A 229 24.89 -1.25 -12.73
N SER A 230 25.73 -1.25 -13.78
CA SER A 230 25.68 -0.30 -14.92
C SER A 230 24.37 -0.31 -15.74
N CYS A 231 23.41 -1.19 -15.40
CA CYS A 231 22.08 -1.28 -15.99
C CYS A 231 21.03 -0.41 -15.27
N ALA A 232 21.38 0.18 -14.12
CA ALA A 232 20.52 1.12 -13.42
C ALA A 232 20.31 2.38 -14.29
N THR A 233 19.11 2.57 -14.82
CA THR A 233 18.77 3.78 -15.59
C THR A 233 18.98 5.02 -14.72
N GLU A 234 19.47 6.12 -15.32
CA GLU A 234 19.67 7.39 -14.61
C GLU A 234 18.43 7.84 -13.84
N ASP A 235 17.23 7.57 -14.38
CA ASP A 235 15.96 7.88 -13.71
C ASP A 235 15.76 7.08 -12.41
N SER A 236 16.14 5.79 -12.39
CA SER A 236 16.07 4.97 -11.17
C SER A 236 17.03 5.50 -10.09
N ILE A 237 18.21 5.97 -10.49
CA ILE A 237 19.22 6.56 -9.60
C ILE A 237 18.77 7.96 -9.13
N ARG A 238 18.17 8.77 -10.01
CA ARG A 238 17.65 10.11 -9.70
C ARG A 238 16.47 10.07 -8.73
N ILE A 239 15.57 9.10 -8.86
CA ILE A 239 14.45 8.93 -7.94
C ILE A 239 14.99 8.61 -6.53
N MET A 240 15.99 7.74 -6.40
CA MET A 240 16.60 7.44 -5.10
C MET A 240 17.38 8.62 -4.52
N THR A 241 18.21 9.30 -5.33
CA THR A 241 19.05 10.43 -4.86
C THR A 241 18.25 11.69 -4.54
N SER A 242 17.10 11.92 -5.20
CA SER A 242 16.24 13.09 -4.93
C SER A 242 15.45 13.03 -3.62
N GLY A 243 15.36 11.86 -2.97
CA GLY A 243 14.74 11.72 -1.64
C GLY A 243 15.72 11.46 -0.49
N VAL A 244 17.04 11.46 -0.73
CA VAL A 244 18.04 11.35 0.35
C VAL A 244 18.27 12.69 1.06
N TYR A 245 17.89 13.81 0.44
CA TYR A 245 17.93 15.14 1.07
C TYR A 245 16.58 15.44 1.76
N PHE A 246 16.49 15.11 3.05
CA PHE A 246 15.47 15.61 3.97
C PHE A 246 16.09 16.57 4.97
#